data_AF-A0A7K7WKV2-F1
#
_entry.id   AF-A0A7K7WKV2-F1
#
_cell.length_a   1.000
_cell.length_b   1.000
_cell.length_c   1.000
_cell.angle_alpha   90.00
_cell.angle_beta   90.00
_cell.angle_gamma   90.00
#
_symmetry.space_group_name_H-M   'P 1'
#
loop_
_entity.id
_entity.type
_entity.pdbx_description
1 polymer ?
#
loop_
_entity_poly.entity_id
_entity_poly.type
_entity_poly.pdbx_seq_one_letter_code
_entity_poly.pdbx_strand_id
1 'polypeptide(L)'
;RVTLLDLILAKLSEKNPVTSEETVVFLRLADFLVGCFQEKCQAVLKLTSAADAEDEEALVTIRLLDVLCEMTSNNGQLEHLQVLPGLLETAVDTLKLTHFAGKQTVNVFTATHAMTGQEEISHPAVGFKSHLIRLIGNLCYKNKENQDKV
;
A
#
# COMPACT_ATOMS: atom_id res chain seq x y z
N ARG A 1 -9.69 -10.76 -8.15
CA ARG A 1 -9.44 -10.12 -6.83
C ARG A 1 -9.19 -8.63 -6.98
N VAL A 2 -8.30 -8.23 -7.88
CA VAL A 2 -8.01 -6.82 -8.22
C VAL A 2 -9.28 -5.99 -8.48
N THR A 3 -10.20 -6.45 -9.33
CA THR A 3 -11.45 -5.73 -9.63
C THR A 3 -12.30 -5.40 -8.40
N LEU A 4 -12.34 -6.30 -7.39
CA LEU A 4 -13.07 -6.02 -6.15
C LEU A 4 -12.37 -4.92 -5.34
N LEU A 5 -11.03 -4.93 -5.30
CA LEU A 5 -10.25 -3.87 -4.65
C LEU A 5 -10.41 -2.54 -5.38
N ASP A 6 -10.50 -2.54 -6.71
CA ASP A 6 -10.78 -1.33 -7.50
C ASP A 6 -12.16 -0.74 -7.17
N LEU A 7 -13.19 -1.59 -6.99
CA LEU A 7 -14.51 -1.16 -6.56
C LEU A 7 -14.51 -0.58 -5.14
N ILE A 8 -13.78 -1.21 -4.22
CA ILE A 8 -13.62 -0.69 -2.84
C ILE A 8 -12.90 0.66 -2.88
N LEU A 9 -11.82 0.79 -3.65
CA LEU A 9 -11.07 2.03 -3.81
C LEU A 9 -11.96 3.14 -4.38
N ALA A 10 -12.70 2.85 -5.45
CA ALA A 10 -13.63 3.79 -6.05
C ALA A 10 -14.67 4.28 -5.04
N LYS A 11 -15.19 3.37 -4.19
CA LYS A 11 -16.16 3.72 -3.15
C LYS A 11 -15.55 4.58 -2.04
N LEU A 12 -14.31 4.31 -1.63
CA LEU A 12 -13.59 5.10 -0.62
C LEU A 12 -13.25 6.52 -1.10
N SER A 13 -12.97 6.68 -2.38
CA SER A 13 -12.66 7.99 -2.99
C SER A 13 -13.90 8.83 -3.31
N GLU A 14 -15.11 8.32 -3.12
CA GLU A 14 -16.33 9.13 -3.21
C GLU A 14 -16.31 10.23 -2.14
N LYS A 15 -16.57 11.48 -2.54
CA LYS A 15 -16.66 12.62 -1.60
C LYS A 15 -17.96 12.67 -0.80
N ASN A 16 -18.79 11.64 -0.92
CA ASN A 16 -20.05 11.57 -0.22
C ASN A 16 -19.79 11.31 1.28
N PRO A 17 -20.52 11.95 2.19
CA PRO A 17 -20.42 11.64 3.61
C PRO A 17 -20.81 10.17 3.81
N VAL A 18 -19.89 9.41 4.41
CA VAL A 18 -20.11 8.00 4.75
C VAL A 18 -21.14 7.92 5.88
N THR A 19 -22.13 7.05 5.71
CA THR A 19 -23.13 6.80 6.76
C THR A 19 -22.51 6.05 7.95
N SER A 20 -23.19 6.09 9.10
CA SER A 20 -22.75 5.33 10.29
C SER A 20 -22.66 3.82 10.03
N GLU A 21 -23.61 3.28 9.26
CA GLU A 21 -23.62 1.85 8.89
C GLU A 21 -22.46 1.48 7.98
N GLU A 22 -22.20 2.28 6.93
CA GLU A 22 -21.05 2.09 6.05
C GLU A 22 -19.73 2.19 6.81
N THR A 23 -19.64 3.10 7.79
CA THR A 23 -18.44 3.22 8.65
C THR A 23 -18.13 1.91 9.36
N VAL A 24 -19.13 1.27 9.99
CA VAL A 24 -18.92 -0.03 10.68
C VAL A 24 -18.49 -1.12 9.70
N VAL A 25 -19.06 -1.14 8.50
CA VAL A 25 -18.68 -2.10 7.44
C VAL A 25 -17.22 -1.88 7.04
N PHE A 26 -16.80 -0.63 6.85
CA PHE A 26 -15.42 -0.31 6.50
C PHE A 26 -14.41 -0.66 7.59
N LEU A 27 -14.76 -0.55 8.88
CA LEU A 27 -13.86 -0.98 9.96
C LEU A 27 -13.59 -2.49 9.90
N ARG A 28 -14.63 -3.31 9.73
CA ARG A 28 -14.48 -4.77 9.58
C ARG A 28 -13.70 -5.13 8.31
N LEU A 29 -13.94 -4.37 7.23
CA LEU A 29 -13.20 -4.53 5.99
C LEU A 29 -11.72 -4.17 6.19
N ALA A 30 -11.41 -3.12 6.97
CA ALA A 30 -10.04 -2.72 7.28
C ALA A 30 -9.26 -3.89 7.92
N ASP A 31 -9.84 -4.54 8.93
CA ASP A 31 -9.21 -5.68 9.62
C ASP A 31 -8.84 -6.79 8.64
N PHE A 32 -9.78 -7.15 7.77
CA PHE A 32 -9.58 -8.19 6.77
C PHE A 32 -8.53 -7.81 5.71
N LEU A 33 -8.57 -6.57 5.21
CA LEU A 33 -7.64 -6.09 4.21
C LEU A 33 -6.22 -5.94 4.77
N VAL A 34 -6.09 -5.50 6.02
CA VAL A 34 -4.80 -5.44 6.72
C VAL A 34 -4.22 -6.83 6.87
N GLY A 35 -4.99 -7.82 7.33
CA GLY A 35 -4.53 -9.21 7.38
C GLY A 35 -4.09 -9.73 6.01
N CYS A 36 -4.87 -9.46 4.96
CA CYS A 36 -4.51 -9.83 3.59
C CYS A 36 -3.20 -9.18 3.13
N PHE A 37 -2.99 -7.90 3.44
CA PHE A 37 -1.77 -7.19 3.09
C PHE A 37 -0.57 -7.76 3.84
N GLN A 38 -0.69 -8.02 5.14
CA GLN A 38 0.37 -8.61 5.96
C GLN A 38 0.82 -9.97 5.43
N GLU A 39 -0.11 -10.83 5.04
CA GLU A 39 0.19 -12.14 4.45
C GLU A 39 0.89 -12.05 3.08
N LYS A 40 0.55 -11.03 2.28
CA LYS A 40 0.89 -11.01 0.83
C LYS A 40 1.92 -9.95 0.45
N CYS A 41 2.25 -9.02 1.33
CA CYS A 41 3.08 -7.84 1.06
C CYS A 41 4.40 -8.13 0.31
N GLN A 42 5.00 -9.30 0.55
CA GLN A 42 6.25 -9.72 -0.09
C GLN A 42 6.09 -10.27 -1.51
N ALA A 43 4.87 -10.58 -1.98
CA ALA A 43 4.62 -11.06 -3.34
C ALA A 43 5.11 -10.07 -4.41
N VAL A 44 5.09 -8.77 -4.09
CA VAL A 44 5.61 -7.70 -4.95
C VAL A 44 7.10 -7.87 -5.28
N LEU A 45 7.89 -8.54 -4.45
CA LEU A 45 9.32 -8.75 -4.67
C LEU A 45 9.62 -9.65 -5.88
N LYS A 46 8.61 -10.37 -6.39
CA LYS A 46 8.71 -11.14 -7.64
C LYS A 46 8.79 -10.25 -8.87
N LEU A 47 8.33 -9.00 -8.77
CA LEU A 47 8.28 -8.03 -9.88
C LEU A 47 9.68 -7.49 -10.21
N THR A 48 10.63 -8.35 -10.55
CA THR A 48 12.01 -7.94 -10.80
C THR A 48 12.27 -7.58 -12.26
N SER A 49 11.40 -8.04 -13.17
CA SER A 49 11.50 -7.80 -14.61
C SER A 49 10.14 -7.47 -15.23
N ALA A 50 10.14 -6.94 -16.45
CA ALA A 50 8.91 -6.63 -17.18
C ALA A 50 8.04 -7.87 -17.47
N ALA A 51 8.64 -9.07 -17.54
CA ALA A 51 7.89 -10.32 -17.74
C ALA A 51 7.05 -10.71 -16.51
N ASP A 52 7.40 -10.19 -15.33
CA ASP A 52 6.72 -10.51 -14.07
C ASP A 52 5.53 -9.59 -13.81
N ALA A 53 5.29 -8.57 -14.66
CA ALA A 53 4.30 -7.52 -14.44
C ALA A 53 2.85 -8.04 -14.26
N GLU A 54 2.55 -9.25 -14.70
CA GLU A 54 1.23 -9.88 -14.61
C GLU A 54 1.05 -10.81 -13.40
N ASP A 55 2.02 -10.91 -12.47
CA ASP A 55 1.89 -11.75 -11.26
C ASP A 55 0.67 -11.30 -10.42
N GLU A 56 -0.35 -12.16 -10.35
CA GLU A 56 -1.64 -11.82 -9.75
C GLU A 56 -1.52 -11.47 -8.27
N GLU A 57 -0.67 -12.17 -7.51
CA GLU A 57 -0.49 -11.89 -6.07
C GLU A 57 0.21 -10.55 -5.84
N ALA A 58 1.17 -10.21 -6.68
CA ALA A 58 1.83 -8.91 -6.65
C ALA A 58 0.85 -7.78 -7.00
N LEU A 59 0.02 -7.96 -8.03
CA LEU A 59 -1.02 -6.99 -8.42
C LEU A 59 -2.07 -6.81 -7.31
N VAL A 60 -2.50 -7.89 -6.68
CA VAL A 60 -3.40 -7.85 -5.50
C VAL A 60 -2.74 -7.08 -4.36
N THR A 61 -1.46 -7.32 -4.10
CA THR A 61 -0.69 -6.64 -3.05
C THR A 61 -0.58 -5.14 -3.29
N ILE A 62 -0.27 -4.73 -4.53
CA ILE A 62 -0.22 -3.32 -4.92
C ILE A 62 -1.58 -2.65 -4.69
N ARG A 63 -2.68 -3.30 -5.11
CA ARG A 63 -4.02 -2.73 -4.92
C ARG A 63 -4.50 -2.74 -3.48
N LEU A 64 -4.10 -3.72 -2.67
CA LEU A 64 -4.33 -3.69 -1.22
C LEU A 64 -3.67 -2.45 -0.58
N LEU A 65 -2.43 -2.17 -0.95
CA LEU A 65 -1.72 -0.98 -0.47
C LEU A 65 -2.43 0.31 -0.88
N ASP A 66 -2.93 0.42 -2.12
CA ASP A 66 -3.68 1.58 -2.58
C ASP A 66 -4.94 1.82 -1.74
N VAL A 67 -5.71 0.76 -1.50
CA VAL A 67 -6.91 0.80 -0.66
C VAL A 67 -6.56 1.23 0.77
N LEU A 68 -5.55 0.63 1.39
CA LEU A 68 -5.12 0.99 2.75
C LEU A 68 -4.66 2.45 2.84
N CYS A 69 -3.97 2.94 1.82
CA CYS A 69 -3.61 4.35 1.78
C CYS A 69 -4.84 5.26 1.68
N GLU A 70 -5.86 4.89 0.90
CA GLU A 70 -7.10 5.66 0.80
C GLU A 70 -7.88 5.64 2.12
N MET A 71 -7.98 4.47 2.76
CA MET A 71 -8.62 4.32 4.07
C MET A 71 -7.95 5.21 5.13
N THR A 72 -6.62 5.23 5.15
CA THR A 72 -5.85 6.05 6.10
C THR A 72 -5.80 7.54 5.75
N SER A 73 -6.15 7.93 4.53
CA SER A 73 -6.32 9.34 4.15
C SER A 73 -7.65 9.93 4.62
N ASN A 74 -8.61 9.09 5.02
CA ASN A 74 -9.88 9.52 5.59
C ASN A 74 -9.86 9.44 7.13
N ASN A 75 -10.17 10.55 7.80
CA ASN A 75 -10.17 10.65 9.26
C ASN A 75 -11.07 9.60 9.95
N GLY A 76 -12.15 9.14 9.30
CA GLY A 76 -13.10 8.21 9.93
C GLY A 76 -12.55 6.79 10.18
N GLN A 77 -11.50 6.39 9.46
CA GLN A 77 -10.90 5.06 9.57
C GLN A 77 -9.47 5.11 10.13
N LEU A 78 -8.81 6.27 10.04
CA LEU A 78 -7.41 6.44 10.41
C LEU A 78 -7.09 5.93 11.82
N GLU A 79 -7.85 6.36 12.83
CA GLU A 79 -7.58 5.98 14.23
C GLU A 79 -7.65 4.46 14.45
N HIS A 80 -8.58 3.79 13.76
CA HIS A 80 -8.68 2.33 13.79
C HIS A 80 -7.48 1.66 13.13
N LEU A 81 -7.10 2.08 11.92
CA LEU A 81 -5.94 1.50 11.24
C LEU A 81 -4.61 1.77 11.98
N GLN A 82 -4.49 2.89 12.69
CA GLN A 82 -3.30 3.23 13.45
C GLN A 82 -3.03 2.28 14.63
N VAL A 83 -4.06 1.63 15.17
CA VAL A 83 -3.95 0.68 16.28
C VAL A 83 -3.97 -0.79 15.83
N LEU A 84 -4.11 -1.05 14.52
CA LEU A 84 -4.12 -2.42 14.02
C LEU A 84 -2.74 -3.07 14.16
N PRO A 85 -2.62 -4.20 14.88
CA PRO A 85 -1.33 -4.80 15.19
C PRO A 85 -0.53 -5.17 13.95
N GLY A 86 0.75 -4.78 13.93
CA GLY A 86 1.70 -5.19 12.91
C GLY A 86 1.56 -4.47 11.57
N LEU A 87 0.57 -3.58 11.36
CA LEU A 87 0.38 -2.91 10.07
C LEU A 87 1.55 -1.99 9.75
N LEU A 88 1.96 -1.17 10.72
CA LEU A 88 3.08 -0.25 10.57
C LEU A 88 4.39 -1.02 10.32
N GLU A 89 4.66 -2.02 11.15
CA GLU A 89 5.85 -2.86 11.06
C GLU A 89 5.93 -3.55 9.68
N THR A 90 4.81 -4.11 9.22
CA THR A 90 4.70 -4.73 7.89
C THR A 90 4.99 -3.73 6.77
N ALA A 91 4.42 -2.53 6.82
CA ALA A 91 4.66 -1.50 5.81
C ALA A 91 6.13 -1.07 5.78
N VAL A 92 6.73 -0.85 6.96
CA VAL A 92 8.15 -0.48 7.12
C VAL A 92 9.06 -1.58 6.60
N ASP A 93 8.81 -2.83 6.96
CA ASP A 93 9.64 -3.96 6.54
C ASP A 93 9.52 -4.22 5.04
N THR A 94 8.31 -4.10 4.48
CA THR A 94 8.10 -4.19 3.03
C THR A 94 8.86 -3.08 2.30
N LEU A 95 8.87 -1.85 2.82
CA LEU A 95 9.63 -0.75 2.24
C LEU A 95 11.13 -1.03 2.28
N LYS A 96 11.66 -1.55 3.40
CA LYS A 96 13.06 -1.95 3.51
C LYS A 96 13.43 -3.05 2.51
N LEU A 97 12.59 -4.08 2.38
CA LEU A 97 12.83 -5.20 1.46
C LEU A 97 12.82 -4.75 -0.01
N THR A 98 11.82 -3.97 -0.43
CA THR A 98 11.77 -3.44 -1.81
C THR A 98 12.92 -2.49 -2.10
N HIS A 99 13.31 -1.65 -1.14
CA HIS A 99 14.49 -0.79 -1.27
C HIS A 99 15.79 -1.60 -1.40
N PHE A 100 15.95 -2.65 -0.60
CA PHE A 100 17.12 -3.53 -0.66
C PHE A 100 17.17 -4.30 -1.99
N ALA A 101 16.03 -4.81 -2.48
CA ALA A 101 15.93 -5.45 -3.79
C ALA A 101 16.40 -4.51 -4.91
N GLY A 102 15.97 -3.25 -4.89
CA GLY A 102 16.40 -2.24 -5.88
C GLY A 102 17.87 -1.84 -5.81
N LYS A 103 18.58 -2.12 -4.70
CA LYS A 103 20.02 -1.88 -4.53
C LYS A 103 20.90 -3.05 -4.96
N GLN A 104 20.40 -4.29 -4.86
CA GLN A 104 21.20 -5.49 -5.17
C GLN A 104 21.41 -5.67 -6.66
N THR A 105 20.35 -5.47 -7.45
CA THR A 105 20.36 -5.61 -8.90
C THR A 105 19.51 -4.50 -9.52
N VAL A 106 19.80 -4.16 -10.78
CA VAL A 106 18.94 -3.23 -11.53
C VAL A 106 17.61 -3.91 -11.82
N ASN A 107 16.52 -3.37 -11.28
CA ASN A 107 15.15 -3.86 -11.43
C ASN A 107 14.13 -2.72 -11.26
N VAL A 108 12.83 -3.03 -11.23
CA VAL A 108 11.76 -2.03 -11.10
C VAL A 108 11.83 -1.20 -9.80
N PHE A 109 12.46 -1.72 -8.74
CA PHE A 109 12.62 -1.03 -7.47
C PHE A 109 13.88 -0.18 -7.40
N THR A 110 14.76 -0.24 -8.40
CA THR A 110 15.95 0.62 -8.47
C THR A 110 15.53 2.08 -8.54
N ALA A 111 16.24 2.95 -7.81
CA ALA A 111 16.01 4.38 -7.91
C ALA A 111 16.48 4.87 -9.29
N THR A 112 15.55 5.10 -10.20
CA THR A 112 15.83 5.74 -11.48
C THR A 112 15.98 7.23 -11.26
N HIS A 113 17.20 7.75 -11.39
CA HIS A 113 17.45 9.19 -11.58
C HIS A 113 17.04 9.60 -12.99
N ALA A 114 15.80 9.32 -13.41
CA ALA A 114 15.33 9.61 -14.76
C ALA A 114 14.72 11.01 -14.84
N MET A 115 15.58 12.03 -14.75
CA MET A 115 15.33 13.36 -15.35
C MET A 115 15.75 13.35 -16.82
N THR A 116 15.57 12.22 -17.50
CA THR A 116 15.92 12.02 -18.90
C THR A 116 14.72 11.35 -19.55
N GLY A 117 14.00 12.09 -20.38
CA GLY A 117 12.72 11.71 -20.99
C GLY A 117 12.75 10.50 -21.93
N GLN A 118 13.18 9.35 -21.43
CA GLN A 118 12.87 8.04 -21.98
C GLN A 118 11.52 7.61 -21.41
N GLU A 119 10.70 7.02 -22.28
CA GLU A 119 9.35 6.51 -21.98
C GLU A 119 9.31 5.85 -20.60
N GLU A 120 8.42 6.37 -19.73
CA GLU A 120 8.12 5.73 -18.46
C GLU A 120 7.75 4.28 -18.74
N ILE A 121 8.60 3.35 -18.30
CA ILE A 121 8.25 1.93 -18.30
C ILE A 121 7.03 1.81 -17.40
N SER A 122 5.86 1.59 -18.00
CA SER A 122 4.59 1.42 -17.30
C SER A 122 4.55 0.05 -16.61
N HIS A 123 5.30 -0.09 -15.52
CA HIS A 123 5.29 -1.29 -14.70
C HIS A 123 4.36 -1.08 -13.50
N PRO A 124 3.50 -2.05 -13.13
CA PRO A 124 2.57 -1.90 -12.00
C PRO A 124 3.22 -1.65 -10.63
N ALA A 125 4.52 -1.92 -10.46
CA ALA A 125 5.25 -1.66 -9.23
C ALA A 125 5.79 -0.21 -9.14
N VAL A 126 5.69 0.55 -10.23
CA VAL A 126 6.01 1.99 -10.21
C VAL A 126 5.06 2.67 -9.22
N GLY A 127 5.61 3.44 -8.27
CA GLY A 127 4.86 4.07 -7.20
C GLY A 127 4.62 3.20 -5.97
N PHE A 128 4.93 1.90 -5.99
CA PHE A 128 4.71 1.02 -4.83
C PHE A 128 5.45 1.52 -3.57
N LYS A 129 6.73 1.91 -3.71
CA LYS A 129 7.51 2.47 -2.58
C LYS A 129 6.96 3.81 -2.08
N SER A 130 6.48 4.69 -2.97
CA SER A 130 5.89 5.96 -2.53
C SER A 130 4.56 5.74 -1.81
N HIS A 131 3.78 4.74 -2.20
CA HIS A 131 2.55 4.38 -1.50
C HIS A 131 2.83 3.76 -0.12
N LEU A 132 3.89 2.94 0.03
CA LEU A 132 4.33 2.48 1.35
C LEU A 132 4.71 3.65 2.26
N ILE A 133 5.45 4.63 1.73
CA ILE A 133 5.80 5.85 2.46
C ILE A 133 4.53 6.64 2.84
N ARG A 134 3.54 6.74 1.94
CA ARG A 134 2.24 7.38 2.23
C ARG A 134 1.53 6.67 3.37
N LEU A 135 1.42 5.35 3.31
CA LEU A 135 0.77 4.56 4.38
C LEU A 135 1.49 4.75 5.72
N ILE A 136 2.81 4.62 5.76
CA ILE A 136 3.63 4.83 6.97
C ILE A 136 3.42 6.24 7.52
N GLY A 137 3.47 7.26 6.66
CA GLY A 137 3.25 8.65 7.04
C GLY A 137 1.86 8.88 7.64
N ASN A 138 0.81 8.31 7.03
CA ASN A 138 -0.55 8.38 7.56
C ASN A 138 -0.65 7.68 8.92
N LEU A 139 -0.09 6.49 9.07
CA LEU A 139 -0.12 5.73 10.33
C LEU A 139 0.64 6.45 11.46
N CYS A 140 1.66 7.24 11.13
CA CYS A 140 2.40 8.05 12.10
C CYS A 140 1.73 9.41 12.38
N TYR A 141 0.78 9.86 11.55
CA TYR A 141 0.18 11.18 11.69
C TYR A 141 -0.53 11.34 13.03
N LYS A 142 -0.03 12.28 13.87
CA LYS A 142 -0.53 12.55 15.23
C LYS A 142 -0.58 11.32 16.16
N ASN A 143 0.10 10.24 15.82
CA ASN A 143 0.18 9.03 16.63
C ASN A 143 1.61 8.85 17.15
N LYS A 144 1.85 9.21 18.42
CA LYS A 144 3.19 9.20 19.02
C LYS A 144 3.77 7.78 19.13
N GLU A 145 2.92 6.79 19.41
CA GLU A 145 3.34 5.39 19.51
C GLU A 145 3.92 4.90 18.18
N ASN A 146 3.25 5.18 17.07
CA ASN A 146 3.72 4.81 15.74
C ASN A 146 4.96 5.61 15.33
N GLN A 147 5.05 6.89 15.69
CA GLN A 147 6.24 7.72 15.44
C GLN A 147 7.50 7.18 16.13
N ASP A 148 7.37 6.56 17.31
CA ASP A 148 8.51 6.02 18.06
C ASP A 148 9.00 4.68 17.51
N LYS A 149 8.25 4.05 16.61
CA LYS A 149 8.59 2.75 15.99
C LYS A 149 9.34 2.88 14.66
N VAL A 150 9.35 4.07 14.03
CA VAL A 150 9.88 4.29 12.66
C VAL A 150 11.25 4.94 12.62
#